data_AF-A0A954HHK8-F1
#
_entry.id   AF-A0A954HHK8-F1
#
_cell.length_a   1.000
_cell.length_b   1.000
_cell.length_c   1.000
_cell.angle_alpha   90.00
_cell.angle_beta   90.00
_cell.angle_gamma   90.00
#
_symmetry.space_group_name_H-M   'P 1'
#
loop_
_entity.id
_entity.type
_entity.pdbx_description
1 polymer ?
#
loop_
_entity_poly.entity_id
_entity_poly.type
_entity_poly.pdbx_seq_one_letter_code
_entity_poly.pdbx_strand_id
1 'polypeptide(L)'
;EKATWPDGSSVWLDARGMLHFQSSDHRLPEFTLVLKENDVGGWSSDGNLWGGPAFHIDAVTPLPGSAVMKNLVTPFVERLQ
;
A
#
# COMPACT_ATOMS: atom_id res chain seq x y z
N GLU A 1 2.68 -2.10 15.52
CA GLU A 1 1.35 -2.58 15.95
C GLU A 1 0.65 -3.24 14.77
N LYS A 2 -0.27 -4.20 15.00
CA LYS A 2 -0.96 -4.96 13.94
C LYS A 2 -2.47 -4.99 14.20
N ALA A 3 -3.26 -4.63 13.19
CA ALA A 3 -4.70 -4.82 13.12
C ALA A 3 -5.02 -6.03 12.22
N THR A 4 -6.07 -6.78 12.58
CA THR A 4 -6.55 -7.95 11.84
C THR A 4 -8.07 -7.95 11.79
N TRP A 5 -8.64 -8.43 10.69
CA TRP A 5 -10.07 -8.56 10.49
C TRP A 5 -10.50 -10.04 10.46
N PRO A 6 -11.80 -10.35 10.71
CA PRO A 6 -12.34 -11.72 10.68
C PRO A 6 -12.11 -12.47 9.37
N ASP A 7 -12.02 -11.76 8.25
CA ASP A 7 -11.72 -12.33 6.93
C ASP A 7 -10.26 -12.79 6.79
N GLY A 8 -9.38 -12.39 7.72
CA GLY A 8 -7.94 -12.65 7.69
C GLY A 8 -7.10 -11.51 7.12
N SER A 9 -7.73 -10.41 6.66
CA SER A 9 -7.00 -9.21 6.23
C SER A 9 -6.22 -8.62 7.41
N SER A 10 -5.08 -8.00 7.13
CA SER A 10 -4.27 -7.36 8.15
C SER A 10 -3.55 -6.10 7.70
N VAL A 11 -3.33 -5.21 8.67
CA VAL A 11 -2.56 -3.98 8.49
C VAL A 11 -1.57 -3.87 9.64
N TRP A 12 -0.31 -3.57 9.36
CA TRP A 12 0.69 -3.39 10.43
C TRP A 12 1.70 -2.30 10.13
N LEU A 13 2.12 -1.61 11.19
CA LEU A 13 3.21 -0.65 11.15
C LEU A 13 4.50 -1.35 11.59
N ASP A 14 5.54 -1.30 10.74
CA ASP A 14 6.87 -1.81 11.09
C ASP A 14 7.75 -0.76 11.79
N ALA A 15 8.91 -1.19 12.30
CA ALA A 15 9.83 -0.33 13.03
C ALA A 15 10.47 0.80 12.19
N ARG A 16 10.30 0.79 10.86
CA ARG A 16 10.80 1.81 9.94
C ARG A 16 9.74 2.86 9.60
N GLY A 17 8.53 2.76 10.16
CA GLY A 17 7.43 3.68 9.89
C GLY A 17 6.69 3.36 8.58
N MET A 18 6.75 2.11 8.12
CA MET A 18 6.04 1.68 6.91
C MET A 18 4.78 0.91 7.28
N LEU A 19 3.66 1.28 6.66
CA LEU A 19 2.35 0.71 6.89
C LEU A 19 2.04 -0.31 5.81
N HIS A 20 1.94 -1.58 6.20
CA HIS A 20 1.74 -2.72 5.30
C HIS A 20 0.29 -3.14 5.30
N PHE A 21 -0.23 -3.52 4.14
CA PHE A 21 -1.60 -3.96 3.90
C PHE A 21 -1.58 -5.31 3.21
N GLN A 22 -2.24 -6.30 3.82
CA GLN A 22 -2.37 -7.65 3.28
C GLN A 22 -3.84 -8.04 3.30
N SER A 23 -4.44 -8.20 2.12
CA SER A 23 -5.82 -8.66 2.01
C SER A 23 -5.87 -10.18 2.19
N SER A 24 -6.99 -10.66 2.74
CA SER A 24 -7.38 -12.08 2.67
C SER A 24 -7.71 -12.53 1.24
N ASP A 25 -8.09 -11.62 0.34
CA ASP A 25 -8.36 -11.90 -1.07
C ASP A 25 -7.06 -11.81 -1.89
N HIS A 26 -6.51 -12.95 -2.28
CA HIS A 26 -5.24 -13.04 -3.02
C HIS A 26 -5.30 -12.42 -4.43
N ARG A 27 -6.47 -11.98 -4.90
CA ARG A 27 -6.59 -11.19 -6.13
C ARG A 27 -6.18 -9.72 -5.92
N LEU A 28 -6.14 -9.25 -4.67
CA LEU A 28 -5.56 -7.96 -4.33
C LEU A 28 -4.08 -8.11 -4.03
N PRO A 29 -3.23 -7.27 -4.63
CA PRO A 29 -1.84 -7.24 -4.25
C PRO A 29 -1.70 -6.69 -2.83
N GLU A 30 -0.79 -7.28 -2.07
CA GLU A 30 -0.26 -6.66 -0.86
C GLU A 30 0.43 -5.34 -1.22
N PHE A 31 0.35 -4.34 -0.35
CA PHE A 31 0.98 -3.05 -0.59
C PHE A 31 1.47 -2.39 0.69
N THR A 32 2.44 -1.49 0.54
CA THR A 32 3.05 -0.75 1.65
C THR A 32 3.00 0.74 1.37
N LEU A 33 2.62 1.53 2.37
CA LEU A 33 2.70 2.99 2.36
C LEU A 33 3.85 3.46 3.26
N VAL A 34 4.68 4.35 2.75
CA VAL A 34 5.67 5.07 3.53
C VAL A 34 5.02 6.34 4.07
N LEU A 35 4.89 6.41 5.40
CA LEU A 35 4.28 7.55 6.09
C LEU A 35 5.30 8.69 6.21
N LYS A 36 5.37 9.54 5.19
CA LYS A 36 6.18 10.75 5.17
C LYS A 36 5.27 11.96 5.01
N GLU A 37 5.60 13.02 5.73
CA GLU A 37 4.83 14.26 5.71
C GLU A 37 4.82 14.86 4.30
N ASN A 38 3.64 15.28 3.84
CA ASN A 38 3.39 15.90 2.53
C ASN A 38 3.70 15.04 1.29
N ASP A 39 4.08 13.76 1.46
CA ASP A 39 4.49 12.89 0.35
C ASP A 39 4.35 11.43 0.76
N VAL A 40 3.37 10.72 0.20
CA VAL A 40 3.13 9.31 0.50
C VAL A 40 3.70 8.46 -0.63
N GLY A 41 4.80 7.77 -0.34
CA GLY A 41 5.39 6.78 -1.23
C GLY A 41 4.88 5.37 -0.95
N GLY A 42 5.19 4.42 -1.82
CA GLY A 42 4.85 3.03 -1.57
C GLY A 42 5.07 2.12 -2.76
N TRP A 43 4.81 0.85 -2.52
CA TRP A 43 4.89 -0.20 -3.53
C TRP A 43 3.82 -1.26 -3.28
N SER A 44 3.55 -2.04 -4.31
CA SER A 44 2.69 -3.21 -4.23
C SER A 44 3.38 -4.44 -4.81
N SER A 45 2.94 -5.61 -4.36
CA SER A 45 3.49 -6.92 -4.74
C SER A 45 3.35 -7.27 -6.23
N ASP A 46 2.49 -6.55 -6.96
CA ASP A 46 2.34 -6.65 -8.42
C ASP A 46 3.28 -5.73 -9.21
N GLY A 47 4.23 -5.08 -8.53
CA GLY A 47 5.31 -4.31 -9.16
C GLY A 47 5.00 -2.83 -9.39
N ASN A 48 3.87 -2.33 -8.88
CA ASN A 48 3.61 -0.89 -8.91
C ASN A 48 4.36 -0.15 -7.80
N LEU A 49 4.67 1.12 -8.08
CA LEU A 49 5.24 2.05 -7.11
C LEU A 49 4.69 3.46 -7.30
N TRP A 50 4.76 4.29 -6.26
CA TRP A 50 4.31 5.68 -6.27
C TRP A 50 5.08 6.52 -5.25
N GLY A 51 4.84 7.83 -5.30
CA GLY A 51 5.52 8.84 -4.49
C GLY A 51 6.50 9.68 -5.31
N GLY A 52 7.11 10.67 -4.67
CA GLY A 52 8.14 11.50 -5.31
C GLY A 52 9.47 10.78 -5.55
N PRO A 53 10.44 11.47 -6.19
CA PRO A 53 11.77 10.92 -6.54
C PRO A 53 12.59 10.36 -5.38
N ALA A 54 12.27 10.70 -4.13
CA ALA A 54 12.92 10.14 -2.96
C ALA A 54 12.58 8.65 -2.72
N PHE A 55 11.55 8.11 -3.36
CA PHE A 55 11.08 6.74 -3.16
C PHE A 55 11.47 5.76 -4.26
N HIS A 56 11.97 6.25 -5.39
CA HIS A 56 12.27 5.42 -6.55
C HIS A 56 13.48 5.96 -7.32
N ILE A 57 14.26 5.04 -7.89
CA ILE A 57 15.37 5.37 -8.80
C ILE A 57 14.79 5.41 -10.22
N ASP A 58 15.29 6.35 -11.06
CA ASP A 58 14.75 6.86 -12.35
C ASP A 58 14.30 5.86 -13.43
N ALA A 59 14.28 4.56 -13.17
CA ALA A 59 13.88 3.51 -14.10
C ALA A 59 12.38 3.19 -14.11
N VAL A 60 11.56 3.81 -13.25
CA VAL A 60 10.14 3.45 -13.12
C VAL A 60 9.23 4.68 -13.16
N THR A 61 8.16 4.61 -13.95
CA THR A 61 7.09 5.61 -13.97
C THR A 61 6.17 5.39 -12.76
N PRO A 62 6.11 6.32 -11.78
CA PRO A 62 5.26 6.16 -10.61
C PRO A 62 3.78 6.25 -10.98
N LEU A 63 2.95 5.43 -10.32
CA LEU A 63 1.51 5.57 -10.39
C LEU A 63 1.08 6.89 -9.74
N PRO A 64 0.08 7.59 -10.31
CA PRO A 64 -0.53 8.72 -9.64
C PRO A 64 -1.28 8.24 -8.40
N GLY A 65 -1.30 9.06 -7.34
CA GLY A 65 -1.99 8.72 -6.09
C GLY A 65 -3.48 8.39 -6.28
N SER A 66 -4.14 8.97 -7.29
CA SER A 66 -5.51 8.61 -7.64
C SER A 66 -5.65 7.16 -8.12
N ALA A 67 -4.67 6.62 -8.84
CA ALA A 67 -4.63 5.22 -9.23
C ALA A 67 -4.37 4.30 -8.03
N VAL A 68 -3.50 4.71 -7.09
CA VAL A 68 -3.25 3.99 -5.83
C VAL A 68 -4.54 3.87 -5.02
N MET A 69 -5.27 4.98 -4.83
CA MET A 69 -6.55 4.97 -4.13
C MET A 69 -7.56 4.05 -4.81
N LYS A 70 -7.73 4.21 -6.13
CA LYS A 70 -8.72 3.46 -6.91
C LYS A 70 -8.42 1.96 -6.99
N ASN A 71 -7.14 1.59 -7.14
CA ASN A 71 -6.76 0.22 -7.49
C ASN A 71 -6.31 -0.60 -6.28
N LEU A 72 -5.85 0.04 -5.19
CA LEU A 72 -5.30 -0.64 -4.01
C LEU A 72 -6.13 -0.35 -2.76
N VAL A 73 -6.22 0.92 -2.36
CA VAL A 73 -6.79 1.29 -1.06
C VAL A 73 -8.30 1.05 -1.01
N THR A 74 -9.06 1.57 -1.98
CA THR A 74 -10.52 1.40 -2.02
C THR A 74 -10.91 -0.08 -2.08
N PRO A 75 -10.36 -0.91 -2.99
CA PRO A 75 -10.69 -2.33 -3.04
C PRO A 75 -10.32 -3.11 -1.77
N PHE A 76 -9.22 -2.75 -1.11
CA PHE A 76 -8.84 -3.35 0.18
C PHE A 76 -9.89 -3.03 1.25
N VAL A 77 -10.23 -1.76 1.42
CA VAL A 77 -11.17 -1.30 2.46
C VAL A 77 -12.58 -1.85 2.23
N GLU A 78 -13.06 -1.87 0.98
CA GLU A 78 -14.39 -2.39 0.62
C GLU A 78 -14.57 -3.88 0.89
N ARG A 79 -13.48 -4.64 1.08
CA ARG A 79 -13.50 -6.08 1.36
C ARG A 79 -13.34 -6.46 2.82
N LEU A 80 -13.05 -5.49 3.69
CA LEU A 80 -12.96 -5.73 5.14
C LEU A 80 -14.34 -6.13 5.69
N GLN A 81 -14.36 -7.19 6.51
CA GLN A 81 -15.57 -7.68 7.19
C GLN A 81 -15.60 -7.33 8.68
#